data_AF-A0A447L0R4-F1
#
_entry.id   AF-A0A447L0R4-F1
#
_cell.length_a   1.000
_cell.length_b   1.000
_cell.length_c   1.000
_cell.angle_alpha   90.00
_cell.angle_beta   90.00
_cell.angle_gamma   90.00
#
_symmetry.space_group_name_H-M   'P 1'
#
loop_
_entity.id
_entity.type
_entity.pdbx_description
1 polymer ?
#
loop_
_entity_poly.entity_id
_entity_poly.type
_entity_poly.pdbx_seq_one_letter_code
_entity_poly.pdbx_strand_id
1 'polypeptide(L)'
;MYKTILVPVDIDEEKLTENALKHVEYLAKASGAKVHFFHALPDASAFVTAYSFGIKEFENQAETQAIDKLKKNNLRNGYSPGAARLHHQFWLTA
;
A
#
# COMPACT_ATOMS: atom_id res chain seq x y z
N MET A 1 10.60 -26.57 -28.40
CA MET A 1 10.97 -26.91 -27.00
C MET A 1 11.32 -25.63 -26.27
N TYR A 2 10.92 -25.52 -25.00
CA TYR A 2 11.28 -24.36 -24.16
C TYR A 2 12.80 -24.33 -23.94
N LYS A 3 13.42 -23.15 -24.04
CA LYS A 3 14.85 -22.94 -23.71
C LYS A 3 15.03 -22.43 -22.28
N THR A 4 14.07 -21.65 -21.82
CA THR A 4 14.07 -21.00 -20.52
C THR A 4 12.66 -21.02 -19.94
N ILE A 5 12.53 -21.33 -18.65
CA ILE A 5 11.29 -21.32 -17.89
C ILE A 5 11.45 -20.29 -16.78
N LEU A 6 10.54 -19.33 -16.72
CA LEU A 6 10.47 -18.34 -15.62
C LEU A 6 9.36 -18.78 -14.67
N VAL A 7 9.67 -18.83 -13.38
CA VAL A 7 8.77 -19.28 -12.33
C VAL A 7 8.57 -18.14 -11.32
N PRO A 8 7.41 -17.46 -11.32
CA PRO A 8 7.07 -16.55 -10.24
C PRO A 8 6.86 -17.36 -8.95
N VAL A 9 7.51 -16.93 -7.87
CA VAL A 9 7.40 -17.52 -6.55
C VAL A 9 6.77 -16.49 -5.63
N ASP A 10 5.69 -16.90 -4.99
CA ASP A 10 5.12 -16.19 -3.85
C ASP A 10 5.64 -16.86 -2.58
N ILE A 11 6.26 -16.06 -1.69
CA ILE A 11 6.84 -16.55 -0.44
C ILE A 11 5.78 -16.81 0.62
N ASP A 12 4.60 -16.19 0.50
CA ASP A 12 3.51 -16.33 1.47
C ASP A 12 2.60 -17.53 1.14
N GLU A 13 2.67 -18.06 -0.09
CA GLU A 13 1.87 -19.19 -0.56
C GLU A 13 2.69 -20.45 -0.87
N GLU A 14 3.17 -21.12 0.18
CA GLU A 14 4.00 -22.32 0.09
C GLU A 14 3.37 -23.44 -0.75
N LYS A 15 2.08 -23.73 -0.53
CA LYS A 15 1.38 -24.83 -1.22
C LYS A 15 1.21 -24.59 -2.72
N LEU A 16 1.02 -23.33 -3.14
CA LEU A 16 0.94 -22.96 -4.55
C LEU A 16 2.31 -23.12 -5.21
N THR A 17 3.35 -22.63 -4.53
CA THR A 17 4.74 -22.75 -4.96
C THR A 17 5.17 -24.21 -5.12
N GLU A 18 4.85 -25.10 -4.17
CA GLU A 18 5.13 -26.54 -4.29
C GLU A 18 4.49 -27.19 -5.52
N ASN A 19 3.24 -26.85 -5.82
CA ASN A 19 2.56 -27.39 -6.99
C ASN A 19 3.21 -26.90 -8.29
N ALA A 20 3.55 -25.60 -8.37
CA ALA A 20 4.24 -25.04 -9.51
C ALA A 20 5.60 -25.72 -9.75
N LEU A 21 6.37 -25.99 -8.67
CA LEU A 21 7.66 -26.66 -8.75
C LEU A 21 7.59 -28.04 -9.39
N LYS A 22 6.57 -28.85 -9.06
CA LYS A 22 6.37 -30.19 -9.67
C LYS A 22 6.19 -30.12 -11.18
N HIS A 23 5.44 -29.12 -11.66
CA HIS A 23 5.24 -28.92 -13.10
C HIS A 23 6.50 -28.42 -13.78
N VAL A 24 7.22 -27.49 -13.15
CA VAL A 24 8.48 -26.94 -13.68
C VAL A 24 9.54 -28.04 -13.79
N GLU A 25 9.65 -28.90 -12.80
CA GLU A 25 10.60 -30.02 -12.83
C GLU A 25 10.31 -30.97 -13.99
N TYR A 26 9.05 -31.33 -14.20
CA TYR A 26 8.63 -32.14 -15.34
C TYR A 26 8.99 -31.49 -16.68
N LEU A 27 8.64 -30.20 -16.84
CA LEU A 27 8.88 -29.46 -18.07
C LEU A 27 10.37 -29.24 -18.34
N ALA A 28 11.16 -28.93 -17.32
CA ALA A 28 12.60 -28.72 -17.44
C ALA A 28 13.32 -30.01 -17.82
N LYS A 29 12.96 -31.15 -17.23
CA LYS A 29 13.51 -32.47 -17.60
C LYS A 29 13.16 -32.86 -19.03
N ALA A 30 11.91 -32.62 -19.45
CA ALA A 30 11.47 -32.94 -20.81
C ALA A 30 12.12 -32.03 -21.87
N SER A 31 12.44 -30.78 -21.53
CA SER A 31 12.92 -29.78 -22.48
C SER A 31 14.41 -29.39 -22.35
N GLY A 32 15.11 -29.84 -21.30
CA GLY A 32 16.46 -29.37 -20.99
C GLY A 32 16.54 -27.86 -20.71
N ALA A 33 15.41 -27.22 -20.38
CA ALA A 33 15.32 -25.77 -20.22
C ALA A 33 16.00 -25.29 -18.94
N LYS A 34 16.58 -24.08 -18.99
CA LYS A 34 17.05 -23.37 -17.80
C LYS A 34 15.86 -22.81 -17.02
N VAL A 35 15.85 -23.01 -15.71
CA VAL A 35 14.79 -22.52 -14.83
C VAL A 35 15.29 -21.29 -14.07
N HIS A 36 14.49 -20.22 -14.05
CA HIS A 36 14.74 -19.01 -13.27
C HIS A 36 13.56 -18.77 -12.33
N PHE A 37 13.84 -18.53 -11.06
CA PHE A 37 12.84 -18.15 -10.07
C PHE A 37 12.83 -16.64 -9.90
N PHE A 38 11.64 -16.06 -9.75
CA PHE A 38 11.44 -14.64 -9.58
C PHE A 38 10.43 -14.37 -8.47
N HIS A 39 10.78 -13.50 -7.54
CA HIS A 39 9.87 -13.00 -6.51
C HIS A 39 9.88 -11.48 -6.55
N ALA A 40 8.69 -10.85 -6.54
CA ALA A 40 8.54 -9.41 -6.53
C ALA A 40 8.15 -8.95 -5.12
N LEU A 41 9.00 -8.14 -4.50
CA LEU A 41 8.62 -7.40 -3.31
C LEU A 41 7.72 -6.22 -3.73
N PRO A 42 6.51 -6.09 -3.16
CA PRO A 42 5.67 -4.95 -3.48
C PRO A 42 6.30 -3.67 -2.92
N ASP A 43 6.28 -2.59 -3.70
CA ASP A 43 6.85 -1.31 -3.29
C ASP A 43 6.03 -0.70 -2.15
N ALA A 44 6.67 -0.51 -0.99
CA ALA A 44 6.07 0.11 0.18
C ALA A 44 5.51 1.51 -0.12
N SER A 45 6.11 2.25 -1.06
CA SER A 45 5.67 3.60 -1.44
C SER A 45 4.28 3.63 -2.07
N ALA A 46 3.90 2.55 -2.77
CA ALA A 46 2.57 2.39 -3.35
C ALA A 46 1.49 2.30 -2.25
N PHE A 47 1.81 1.64 -1.13
CA PHE A 47 0.90 1.58 0.02
C PHE A 47 0.79 2.92 0.74
N VAL A 48 1.90 3.62 0.98
CA VAL A 48 1.89 4.94 1.64
C VAL A 48 1.02 5.94 0.86
N THR A 49 1.07 5.89 -0.47
CA THR A 49 0.26 6.74 -1.33
C THR A 49 -1.23 6.42 -1.19
N ALA A 50 -1.61 5.14 -1.23
CA ALA A 50 -3.00 4.71 -1.06
C ALA A 50 -3.57 5.08 0.33
N TYR A 51 -2.77 4.92 1.39
CA TYR A 51 -3.13 5.38 2.74
C TYR A 51 -3.25 6.91 2.80
N SER A 52 -2.37 7.65 2.13
CA SER A 52 -2.43 9.11 2.08
C SER A 52 -3.69 9.63 1.38
N PHE A 53 -4.19 8.90 0.38
CA PHE A 53 -5.50 9.17 -0.21
C PHE A 53 -6.64 8.85 0.77
N GLY A 54 -6.61 7.70 1.45
CA GLY A 54 -7.62 7.40 2.48
C GLY A 54 -7.65 8.45 3.61
N ILE A 55 -6.49 8.91 4.08
CA ILE A 55 -6.36 9.85 5.20
C ILE A 55 -6.94 11.23 4.88
N LYS A 56 -6.78 11.76 3.67
CA LYS A 56 -7.34 13.08 3.29
C LYS A 56 -8.87 13.11 3.41
N GLU A 57 -9.53 12.02 3.06
CA GLU A 57 -10.97 11.87 3.16
C GLU A 57 -11.41 11.83 4.63
N PHE A 58 -10.63 11.19 5.50
CA PHE A 58 -10.85 11.20 6.96
C PHE A 58 -10.56 12.56 7.59
N GLU A 59 -9.52 13.28 7.15
CA GLU A 59 -9.21 14.65 7.60
C GLU A 59 -10.36 15.62 7.29
N ASN A 60 -10.90 15.58 6.07
CA ASN A 60 -12.06 16.39 5.68
C ASN A 60 -13.31 16.07 6.53
N GLN A 61 -13.55 14.79 6.82
CA GLN A 61 -14.66 14.39 7.69
C GLN A 61 -14.45 14.84 9.15
N ALA A 62 -13.23 14.71 9.67
CA ALA A 62 -12.89 15.17 11.02
C ALA A 62 -13.01 16.70 11.14
N GLU A 63 -12.55 17.45 10.14
CA GLU A 63 -12.70 18.91 10.08
C GLU A 63 -14.18 19.31 10.02
N THR A 64 -14.98 18.64 9.17
CA THR A 64 -16.42 18.90 9.06
C THR A 64 -17.14 18.62 10.38
N GLN A 65 -16.85 17.48 11.01
CA GLN A 65 -17.43 17.11 12.30
C GLN A 65 -17.00 18.06 13.44
N ALA A 66 -15.75 18.53 13.43
CA ALA A 66 -15.27 19.52 14.38
C ALA A 66 -16.00 20.86 14.21
N ILE A 67 -16.13 21.33 12.97
CA ILE A 67 -16.87 22.55 12.63
C ILE A 67 -18.35 22.43 13.06
N ASP A 68 -18.99 21.29 12.82
CA ASP A 68 -20.40 21.10 13.18
C ASP A 68 -20.61 21.00 14.70
N LYS A 69 -19.69 20.36 15.43
CA LYS A 69 -19.68 20.40 16.91
C LYS A 69 -19.49 21.82 17.44
N LEU A 70 -18.61 22.61 16.83
CA LEU A 70 -18.38 24.01 17.21
C LEU A 70 -19.61 24.90 16.95
N LYS A 71 -20.29 24.71 15.81
CA LYS A 71 -21.56 25.40 15.49
C LYS A 71 -22.65 25.03 16.47
N LYS A 72 -22.79 23.74 16.80
CA LYS A 72 -23.81 23.24 17.75
C LYS A 72 -23.63 23.80 19.16
N ASN A 73 -22.39 24.07 19.57
CA ASN A 73 -22.08 24.63 20.89
C ASN A 73 -22.08 26.17 20.93
N ASN A 74 -22.50 26.86 19.86
CA ASN A 74 -22.51 28.34 19.76
C ASN A 74 -21.14 29.03 20.02
N LEU A 75 -20.02 28.30 19.88
CA LEU A 75 -18.66 28.79 20.13
C LEU A 75 -18.03 29.50 18.92
N ARG A 76 -18.84 30.06 17.99
CA ARG A 76 -18.35 30.61 16.71
C ARG A 76 -17.54 31.92 16.84
N ASN A 77 -17.51 32.57 18.00
CA ASN A 77 -16.72 33.78 18.18
C ASN A 77 -15.25 33.42 18.42
N GLY A 78 -14.49 33.27 17.33
CA GLY A 78 -13.02 33.25 17.36
C GLY A 78 -12.32 32.15 16.56
N TYR A 79 -13.05 31.18 15.99
CA TYR A 79 -12.43 30.09 15.23
C TYR A 79 -12.19 30.47 13.76
N SER A 80 -10.92 30.59 13.36
CA SER A 80 -10.48 30.68 11.96
C SER A 80 -9.95 29.32 11.50
N PRO A 81 -10.53 28.69 10.45
CA PRO A 81 -10.03 27.43 9.89
C PRO A 81 -8.56 27.48 9.43
N GLY A 82 -8.02 28.69 9.21
CA GLY A 82 -6.61 28.88 8.85
C GLY A 82 -5.62 28.65 10.01
N ALA A 83 -6.05 28.77 11.27
CA ALA A 83 -5.16 28.64 12.43
C ALA A 83 -4.78 27.18 12.73
N ALA A 84 -5.66 26.22 12.42
CA ALA A 84 -5.38 24.79 12.60
C ALA A 84 -4.34 24.25 11.61
N ARG A 85 -4.25 24.83 10.40
CA ARG A 85 -3.25 24.45 9.39
C ARG A 85 -1.81 24.80 9.79
N LEU A 86 -1.61 25.81 10.64
CA LEU A 86 -0.27 26.27 11.03
C LEU A 86 0.39 25.38 12.10
N HIS A 87 -0.38 24.61 12.86
CA HIS A 87 0.17 23.77 13.93
C HIS A 87 0.79 22.45 13.43
N HIS A 88 0.43 22.01 12.22
CA HIS A 88 0.98 20.78 11.61
C HIS A 88 2.27 21.02 10.82
N GLN A 89 2.57 22.27 10.44
CA GLN A 89 3.79 22.59 9.69
C GLN A 89 5.00 22.86 10.61
N PHE A 90 4.77 23.11 11.91
CA PHE A 90 5.84 23.48 12.85
C PHE A 90 6.63 22.29 13.44
N TRP A 91 6.20 21.05 13.21
CA TRP A 91 6.89 19.83 13.68
C TRP A 91 7.71 19.09 12.60
N LEU A 92 7.86 19.67 11.40
CA LEU A 92 8.63 19.06 10.30
C LEU A 92 9.94 19.78 9.97
N THR A 93 10.35 20.78 10.77
CA THR A 93 11.62 21.52 10.58
C THR A 93 12.36 21.81 11.89
N ALA A 94 12.28 20.91 12.89
CA ALA A 94 13.15 20.92 14.07
C ALA A 94 13.75 19.53 14.30
#